data_AF-A0A0C2V6I1-F1
#
_entry.id   AF-A0A0C2V6I1-F1
#
_cell.length_a   1.000
_cell.length_b   1.000
_cell.length_c   1.000
_cell.angle_alpha   90.00
_cell.angle_beta   90.00
_cell.angle_gamma   90.00
#
_symmetry.space_group_name_H-M   'P 1'
#
loop_
_entity.id
_entity.type
_entity.pdbx_description
1 polymer ?
#
loop_
_entity_poly.entity_id
_entity_poly.type
_entity_poly.pdbx_seq_one_letter_code
_entity_poly.pdbx_strand_id
1 'polypeptide(L)'
;MEGGGINHVDELFTEFTLVQNELDKYNNFWYIWELFEDKIVEICQSRNNYNTNQVVQAYLFALNPHNIIWEKGSKDWHTLKPQNQRFFKRMAKEIGHCPSTLYSIAKLLTSVGSSYLSDGIGWIANMLRKNRNLWSDPLEYDTVYYIETLMRKYIFENSQKIKKEQKAKEDVIEILNFLIEKGLAMGYMLRERVL
;
A
#
# COMPACT_ATOMS: atom_id res chain seq x y z
N MET A 1 8.44 -17.02 -33.14
CA MET A 1 7.09 -16.86 -32.57
C MET A 1 6.96 -17.87 -31.45
N GLU A 2 7.44 -17.50 -30.26
CA GLU A 2 7.28 -18.30 -29.05
C GLU A 2 6.22 -17.58 -28.21
N GLY A 3 5.18 -18.33 -27.83
CA GLY A 3 4.02 -17.81 -27.13
C GLY A 3 4.42 -17.16 -25.81
N GLY A 4 4.19 -15.85 -25.71
CA GLY A 4 4.20 -15.15 -24.44
C GLY A 4 3.07 -15.69 -23.57
N GLY A 5 3.41 -16.55 -22.62
CA GLY A 5 2.50 -16.91 -21.53
C GLY A 5 2.12 -15.65 -20.78
N ILE A 6 0.87 -15.21 -20.96
CA ILE A 6 0.25 -14.16 -20.17
C ILE A 6 0.21 -14.70 -18.73
N ASN A 7 0.84 -13.99 -17.81
CA ASN A 7 1.01 -14.48 -16.44
C ASN A 7 -0.25 -14.10 -15.64
N HIS A 8 -1.32 -14.92 -15.73
CA HIS A 8 -2.67 -14.70 -15.14
C HIS A 8 -2.74 -14.74 -13.60
N VAL A 9 -1.65 -14.50 -12.89
CA VAL A 9 -1.60 -14.63 -11.42
C VAL A 9 -2.32 -13.47 -10.73
N ASP A 10 -2.26 -12.28 -11.30
CA ASP A 10 -3.02 -11.11 -10.85
C ASP A 10 -4.54 -11.30 -11.05
N GLU A 11 -4.96 -11.95 -12.13
CA GLU A 11 -6.35 -12.36 -12.36
C GLU A 11 -6.82 -13.35 -11.27
N LEU A 12 -6.00 -14.35 -10.94
CA LEU A 12 -6.30 -15.28 -9.85
C LEU A 12 -6.55 -14.55 -8.51
N PHE A 13 -5.68 -13.62 -8.13
CA PHE A 13 -5.86 -12.85 -6.89
C PHE A 13 -7.09 -11.93 -6.93
N THR A 14 -7.37 -11.35 -8.09
CA THR A 14 -8.55 -10.53 -8.32
C THR A 14 -9.82 -11.36 -8.13
N GLU A 15 -9.94 -12.48 -8.83
CA GLU A 15 -11.08 -13.40 -8.72
C GLU A 15 -11.25 -13.95 -7.30
N PHE A 16 -10.15 -14.31 -6.65
CA PHE A 16 -10.19 -14.80 -5.27
C PHE A 16 -10.71 -13.73 -4.28
N THR A 17 -10.36 -12.46 -4.52
CA THR A 17 -10.88 -11.32 -3.75
C THR A 17 -12.38 -11.11 -4.02
N LEU A 18 -12.83 -11.23 -5.26
CA LEU A 18 -14.25 -11.12 -5.64
C LEU A 18 -15.08 -12.22 -4.99
N VAL A 19 -14.66 -13.48 -5.11
CA VAL A 19 -15.32 -14.63 -4.49
C VAL A 19 -15.39 -14.47 -2.97
N GLN A 20 -14.35 -13.97 -2.33
CA GLN A 20 -14.40 -13.69 -0.89
C GLN A 20 -15.39 -12.57 -0.56
N ASN A 21 -15.46 -11.53 -1.38
CA ASN A 21 -16.41 -10.44 -1.17
C ASN A 21 -17.87 -10.91 -1.23
N GLU A 22 -18.15 -11.93 -2.04
CA GLU A 22 -19.49 -12.55 -2.16
C GLU A 22 -19.77 -13.59 -1.07
N LEU A 23 -18.82 -14.48 -0.78
CA LEU A 23 -19.05 -15.65 0.09
C LEU A 23 -18.85 -15.38 1.59
N ASP A 24 -18.14 -14.29 1.94
CA ASP A 24 -17.76 -13.92 3.30
C ASP A 24 -17.21 -15.11 4.13
N LYS A 25 -16.22 -15.82 3.57
CA LYS A 25 -15.54 -16.95 4.23
C LYS A 25 -14.20 -16.53 4.80
N TYR A 26 -14.25 -15.55 5.72
CA TYR A 26 -13.09 -14.91 6.34
C TYR A 26 -11.93 -15.87 6.68
N ASN A 27 -12.18 -16.94 7.44
CA ASN A 27 -11.12 -17.85 7.88
C ASN A 27 -10.49 -18.62 6.71
N ASN A 28 -11.30 -19.10 5.77
CA ASN A 28 -10.81 -19.86 4.61
C ASN A 28 -10.01 -18.96 3.68
N PHE A 29 -10.50 -17.73 3.46
CA PHE A 29 -9.80 -16.75 2.66
C PHE A 29 -8.40 -16.47 3.21
N TRP A 30 -8.30 -16.05 4.48
CA TRP A 30 -6.99 -15.71 5.05
C TRP A 30 -6.05 -16.91 5.16
N TYR A 31 -6.58 -18.11 5.44
CA TYR A 31 -5.79 -19.33 5.42
C TYR A 31 -5.13 -19.55 4.06
N ILE A 32 -5.89 -19.47 2.97
CA ILE A 32 -5.36 -19.66 1.62
C ILE A 32 -4.47 -18.47 1.21
N TRP A 33 -4.87 -17.24 1.55
CA TRP A 33 -4.14 -16.02 1.19
C TRP A 33 -2.71 -15.99 1.75
N GLU A 34 -2.54 -16.47 2.99
CA GLU A 34 -1.23 -16.57 3.64
C GLU A 34 -0.34 -17.63 3.01
N LEU A 35 -0.89 -18.68 2.37
CA LEU A 35 -0.08 -19.69 1.67
C LEU A 35 0.69 -19.12 0.46
N PHE A 36 0.23 -18.01 -0.11
CA PHE A 36 0.90 -17.36 -1.24
C PHE A 36 2.08 -16.47 -0.83
N GLU A 37 2.19 -16.14 0.46
CA GLU A 37 3.10 -15.09 0.94
C GLU A 37 4.55 -15.33 0.53
N ASP A 38 5.08 -16.51 0.85
CA ASP A 38 6.48 -16.87 0.56
C ASP A 38 6.79 -16.73 -0.93
N LYS A 39 5.83 -17.11 -1.79
CA LYS A 39 6.02 -17.04 -3.23
C LYS A 39 6.01 -15.61 -3.75
N ILE A 40 5.16 -14.75 -3.18
CA ILE A 40 5.14 -13.32 -3.52
C ILE A 40 6.47 -12.67 -3.13
N VAL A 41 6.98 -12.98 -1.94
CA VAL A 41 8.29 -12.48 -1.48
C VAL A 41 9.41 -12.93 -2.44
N GLU A 42 9.43 -14.20 -2.84
CA GLU A 42 10.42 -14.74 -3.78
C GLU A 42 10.36 -14.03 -5.15
N ILE A 43 9.16 -13.80 -5.69
CA ILE A 43 8.99 -13.10 -6.97
C ILE A 43 9.53 -11.67 -6.88
N CYS A 44 9.21 -10.94 -5.82
CA CYS A 44 9.71 -9.57 -5.58
C CYS A 44 11.24 -9.48 -5.43
N GLN A 45 11.90 -10.56 -5.01
CA GLN A 45 13.36 -10.62 -4.90
C GLN A 45 14.04 -10.98 -6.24
N SER A 46 13.39 -11.79 -7.06
CA SER A 46 14.00 -12.36 -8.27
C SER A 46 13.98 -11.41 -9.48
N ARG A 47 12.90 -10.63 -9.68
CA ARG A 47 12.76 -9.66 -10.79
C ARG A 47 11.77 -8.55 -10.44
N ASN A 48 12.13 -7.29 -10.66
CA ASN A 48 11.19 -6.16 -10.65
C ASN A 48 10.77 -5.85 -12.09
N ASN A 49 9.70 -6.49 -12.58
CA ASN A 49 9.15 -6.25 -13.92
C ASN A 49 7.64 -5.98 -13.86
N TYR A 50 7.07 -5.49 -14.97
CA TYR A 50 5.67 -5.08 -15.03
C TYR A 50 4.67 -6.15 -14.53
N ASN A 51 4.87 -7.41 -14.91
CA ASN A 51 4.01 -8.52 -14.47
C ASN A 51 4.06 -8.70 -12.94
N THR A 52 5.24 -8.49 -12.33
CA THR A 52 5.39 -8.55 -10.87
C THR A 52 4.63 -7.40 -10.19
N ASN A 53 4.58 -6.22 -10.80
CA ASN A 53 3.83 -5.09 -10.25
C ASN A 53 2.33 -5.37 -10.18
N GLN A 54 1.74 -5.93 -11.24
CA GLN A 54 0.32 -6.28 -11.26
C GLN A 54 -0.02 -7.35 -10.21
N VAL A 55 0.83 -8.36 -10.09
CA VAL A 55 0.68 -9.42 -9.08
C VAL A 55 0.72 -8.85 -7.66
N VAL A 56 1.70 -7.98 -7.35
CA VAL A 56 1.78 -7.31 -6.03
C VAL A 56 0.58 -6.40 -5.79
N GLN A 57 0.13 -5.69 -6.82
CA GLN A 57 -1.05 -4.83 -6.72
C GLN A 57 -2.31 -5.66 -6.41
N ALA A 58 -2.52 -6.78 -7.07
CA ALA A 58 -3.65 -7.66 -6.81
C ALA A 58 -3.56 -8.31 -5.42
N TYR A 59 -2.39 -8.83 -5.05
CA TYR A 59 -2.15 -9.48 -3.77
C TYR A 59 -2.31 -8.55 -2.55
N LEU A 60 -2.08 -7.25 -2.75
CA LEU A 60 -2.26 -6.22 -1.72
C LEU A 60 -3.57 -5.44 -1.88
N PHE A 61 -4.55 -6.00 -2.60
CA PHE A 61 -5.91 -5.45 -2.76
C PHE A 61 -5.98 -4.08 -3.44
N ALA A 62 -4.95 -3.72 -4.19
CA ALA A 62 -4.82 -2.43 -4.86
C ALA A 62 -5.10 -2.50 -6.36
N LEU A 63 -5.01 -3.66 -6.99
CA LEU A 63 -5.49 -3.84 -8.35
C LEU A 63 -7.02 -3.80 -8.29
N ASN A 64 -7.61 -2.86 -9.03
CA ASN A 64 -9.06 -2.75 -9.14
C ASN A 64 -9.39 -2.53 -10.62
N PRO A 65 -9.42 -3.61 -11.41
CA PRO A 65 -9.81 -3.51 -12.82
C PRO A 65 -11.21 -2.91 -12.87
N HIS A 66 -11.38 -1.83 -13.63
CA HIS A 66 -12.69 -1.20 -13.88
C HIS A 66 -13.54 -0.82 -12.65
N ASN A 67 -12.93 -0.60 -11.47
CA ASN A 67 -13.63 -0.36 -10.20
C ASN A 67 -14.56 -1.51 -9.76
N ILE A 68 -14.27 -2.75 -10.18
CA ILE A 68 -15.13 -3.92 -9.91
C ILE A 68 -15.09 -4.31 -8.42
N ILE A 69 -13.93 -4.20 -7.76
CA ILE A 69 -13.76 -4.75 -6.41
C ILE A 69 -14.24 -3.77 -5.34
N TRP A 70 -13.79 -2.52 -5.44
CA TRP A 70 -14.12 -1.47 -4.48
C TRP A 70 -14.98 -0.41 -5.14
N GLU A 71 -16.19 -0.21 -4.61
CA GLU A 71 -17.01 0.92 -4.99
C GLU A 71 -16.28 2.23 -4.70
N LYS A 72 -16.60 3.27 -5.48
CA LYS A 72 -15.97 4.57 -5.32
C LYS A 72 -16.26 5.11 -3.92
N GLY A 73 -15.23 5.14 -3.09
CA GLY A 73 -15.31 5.68 -1.73
C GLY A 73 -15.42 4.63 -0.62
N SER A 74 -15.42 3.33 -0.92
CA SER A 74 -15.39 2.26 0.09
C SER A 74 -14.23 2.48 1.08
N LYS A 75 -14.56 2.49 2.37
CA LYS A 75 -13.61 2.75 3.47
C LYS A 75 -13.32 1.54 4.34
N ASP A 76 -14.10 0.48 4.15
CA ASP A 76 -14.03 -0.78 4.84
C ASP A 76 -14.26 -1.94 3.86
N TRP A 77 -13.79 -3.11 4.27
CA TRP A 77 -14.12 -4.38 3.64
C TRP A 77 -14.25 -5.40 4.78
N HIS A 78 -15.34 -6.18 4.81
CA HIS A 78 -15.65 -7.11 5.91
C HIS A 78 -14.54 -8.15 6.17
N THR A 79 -13.70 -8.40 5.16
CA THR A 79 -12.55 -9.30 5.25
C THR A 79 -11.34 -8.67 5.94
N LEU A 80 -11.26 -7.34 6.05
CA LEU A 80 -10.17 -6.63 6.71
C LEU A 80 -10.55 -6.32 8.17
N LYS A 81 -10.21 -7.24 9.08
CA LYS A 81 -10.41 -7.07 10.53
C LYS A 81 -9.15 -6.52 11.20
N PRO A 82 -9.25 -5.91 12.41
CA PRO A 82 -8.10 -5.28 13.08
C PRO A 82 -6.82 -6.12 13.14
N GLN A 83 -6.91 -7.44 13.31
CA GLN A 83 -5.76 -8.34 13.32
C GLN A 83 -4.99 -8.40 11.98
N ASN A 84 -5.67 -8.18 10.86
CA ASN A 84 -5.10 -8.30 9.52
C ASN A 84 -4.11 -7.17 9.18
N GLN A 85 -4.07 -6.09 9.98
CA GLN A 85 -3.01 -5.08 9.84
C GLN A 85 -1.59 -5.64 9.97
N ARG A 86 -1.43 -6.77 10.69
CA ARG A 86 -0.14 -7.47 10.81
C ARG A 86 0.37 -7.98 9.48
N PHE A 87 -0.51 -8.44 8.59
CA PHE A 87 -0.18 -8.87 7.24
C PHE A 87 0.41 -7.71 6.42
N PHE A 88 -0.29 -6.57 6.36
CA PHE A 88 0.18 -5.41 5.60
C PHE A 88 1.48 -4.83 6.15
N LYS A 89 1.63 -4.76 7.48
CA LYS A 89 2.89 -4.38 8.12
C LYS A 89 4.05 -5.30 7.72
N ARG A 90 3.80 -6.61 7.64
CA ARG A 90 4.79 -7.61 7.22
C ARG A 90 5.15 -7.43 5.75
N MET A 91 4.17 -7.31 4.86
CA MET A 91 4.41 -7.08 3.43
C MET A 91 5.15 -5.78 3.14
N ALA A 92 4.78 -4.68 3.79
CA ALA A 92 5.52 -3.42 3.71
C ALA A 92 6.99 -3.55 4.17
N LYS A 93 7.30 -4.52 5.04
CA LYS A 93 8.67 -4.79 5.49
C LYS A 93 9.42 -5.71 4.52
N GLU A 94 8.80 -6.81 4.07
CA GLU A 94 9.48 -7.87 3.31
C GLU A 94 9.61 -7.54 1.81
N ILE A 95 8.60 -6.88 1.23
CA ILE A 95 8.58 -6.49 -0.20
C ILE A 95 8.48 -4.97 -0.39
N GLY A 96 8.89 -4.21 0.63
CA GLY A 96 8.78 -2.76 0.66
C GLY A 96 9.68 -2.02 -0.33
N HIS A 97 10.65 -2.71 -0.95
CA HIS A 97 11.53 -2.15 -1.98
C HIS A 97 10.84 -2.02 -3.34
N CYS A 98 9.74 -2.72 -3.57
CA CYS A 98 8.97 -2.63 -4.81
C CYS A 98 8.10 -1.35 -4.85
N PRO A 99 8.16 -0.54 -5.92
CA PRO A 99 7.27 0.61 -6.09
C PRO A 99 5.77 0.24 -6.05
N SER A 100 5.41 -0.93 -6.58
CA SER A 100 4.05 -1.48 -6.53
C SER A 100 3.55 -1.71 -5.10
N THR A 101 4.41 -2.12 -4.17
CA THR A 101 4.06 -2.24 -2.75
C THR A 101 3.75 -0.87 -2.15
N LEU A 102 4.54 0.16 -2.45
CA LEU A 102 4.30 1.52 -1.96
C LEU A 102 2.95 2.05 -2.47
N TYR A 103 2.69 1.88 -3.76
CA TYR A 103 1.39 2.19 -4.37
C TYR A 103 0.26 1.45 -3.66
N SER A 104 0.37 0.14 -3.49
CA SER A 104 -0.70 -0.67 -2.94
C SER A 104 -1.04 -0.32 -1.50
N ILE A 105 -0.02 -0.15 -0.66
CA ILE A 105 -0.21 0.26 0.74
C ILE A 105 -0.84 1.66 0.79
N ALA A 106 -0.38 2.60 -0.04
CA ALA A 106 -0.97 3.93 -0.08
C ALA A 106 -2.45 3.90 -0.52
N LYS A 107 -2.77 3.15 -1.57
CA LYS A 107 -4.14 2.99 -2.07
C LYS A 107 -5.04 2.27 -1.07
N LEU A 108 -4.57 1.21 -0.42
CA LEU A 108 -5.30 0.49 0.62
C LEU A 108 -5.71 1.43 1.76
N LEU A 109 -4.76 2.21 2.27
CA LEU A 109 -5.00 3.12 3.40
C LEU A 109 -5.91 4.30 3.04
N THR A 110 -6.05 4.64 1.75
CA THR A 110 -7.02 5.66 1.30
C THR A 110 -8.41 5.08 1.06
N SER A 111 -8.55 3.76 0.98
CA SER A 111 -9.78 3.04 0.64
C SER A 111 -10.17 2.07 1.75
N VAL A 112 -10.35 0.78 1.44
CA VAL A 112 -10.93 -0.24 2.31
C VAL A 112 -10.10 -0.57 3.56
N GLY A 113 -8.82 -0.20 3.58
CA GLY A 113 -7.94 -0.32 4.74
C GLY A 113 -7.79 0.97 5.54
N SER A 114 -8.69 1.95 5.37
CA SER A 114 -8.55 3.26 6.01
C SER A 114 -8.54 3.24 7.54
N SER A 115 -9.09 2.19 8.16
CA SER A 115 -9.02 1.94 9.60
C SER A 115 -7.58 1.70 10.09
N TYR A 116 -6.67 1.28 9.21
CA TYR A 116 -5.26 1.03 9.53
C TYR A 116 -4.38 2.28 9.40
N LEU A 117 -4.93 3.44 9.03
CA LEU A 117 -4.17 4.66 8.74
C LEU A 117 -3.16 5.02 9.83
N SER A 118 -3.56 4.92 11.11
CA SER A 118 -2.70 5.36 12.23
C SER A 118 -1.39 4.58 12.31
N ASP A 119 -1.44 3.27 12.05
CA ASP A 119 -0.26 2.39 12.01
C ASP A 119 0.40 2.40 10.62
N GLY A 120 -0.40 2.54 9.56
CA GLY A 120 0.02 2.50 8.16
C GLY A 120 1.03 3.57 7.77
N ILE A 121 0.93 4.76 8.37
CA ILE A 121 1.93 5.83 8.19
C ILE A 121 3.34 5.36 8.59
N GLY A 122 3.46 4.60 9.68
CA GLY A 122 4.73 4.03 10.11
C GLY A 122 5.29 3.01 9.11
N TRP A 123 4.43 2.28 8.41
CA TRP A 123 4.84 1.31 7.39
C TRP A 123 5.43 2.03 6.17
N ILE A 124 4.72 3.04 5.65
CA ILE A 124 5.17 3.87 4.52
C ILE A 124 6.50 4.55 4.87
N ALA A 125 6.59 5.21 6.04
CA ALA A 125 7.82 5.88 6.45
C ALA A 125 9.00 4.91 6.57
N ASN A 126 8.77 3.68 7.08
CA ASN A 126 9.81 2.66 7.14
C ASN A 126 10.24 2.17 5.76
N MET A 127 9.32 2.01 4.81
CA MET A 127 9.63 1.66 3.41
C MET A 127 10.55 2.73 2.79
N LEU A 128 10.19 4.01 2.92
CA LEU A 128 10.95 5.11 2.34
C LEU A 128 12.36 5.25 2.94
N ARG A 129 12.53 5.01 4.25
CA ARG A 129 13.85 5.05 4.90
C ARG A 129 14.76 3.92 4.47
N LYS A 130 14.21 2.71 4.33
CA LYS A 130 14.99 1.50 4.04
C LYS A 130 15.31 1.32 2.57
N ASN A 131 14.43 1.80 1.69
CA ASN A 131 14.49 1.50 0.27
C ASN A 131 14.69 2.78 -0.53
N ARG A 132 15.96 3.21 -0.65
CA ARG A 132 16.33 4.44 -1.35
C ARG A 132 15.97 4.42 -2.84
N ASN A 133 15.85 3.24 -3.43
CA ASN A 133 15.38 3.10 -4.81
C ASN A 133 13.99 3.71 -5.04
N LEU A 134 13.11 3.73 -4.03
CA LEU A 134 11.78 4.36 -4.15
C LEU A 134 11.84 5.87 -4.48
N TRP A 135 12.95 6.53 -4.12
CA TRP A 135 13.17 7.95 -4.36
C TRP A 135 13.59 8.21 -5.82
N SER A 136 14.33 7.30 -6.44
CA SER A 136 14.84 7.42 -7.81
C SER A 136 13.97 6.74 -8.86
N ASP A 137 13.38 5.59 -8.52
CA ASP A 137 12.71 4.72 -9.48
C ASP A 137 11.38 5.34 -9.96
N PRO A 138 10.94 5.00 -11.18
CA PRO A 138 9.58 5.28 -11.63
C PRO A 138 8.57 4.66 -10.67
N LEU A 139 7.58 5.46 -10.27
CA LEU A 139 6.47 5.02 -9.43
C LEU A 139 5.25 4.72 -10.29
N GLU A 140 4.33 3.93 -9.75
CA GLU A 140 2.99 3.81 -10.32
C GLU A 140 2.30 5.18 -10.32
N TYR A 141 1.57 5.50 -11.40
CA TYR A 141 1.11 6.87 -11.74
C TYR A 141 0.47 7.64 -10.57
N ASP A 142 -0.45 7.02 -9.81
CA ASP A 142 -1.18 7.68 -8.71
C ASP A 142 -0.52 7.53 -7.32
N THR A 143 0.67 6.94 -7.23
CA THR A 143 1.33 6.66 -5.93
C THR A 143 1.45 7.93 -5.10
N VAL A 144 1.94 9.00 -5.73
CA VAL A 144 2.18 10.29 -5.07
C VAL A 144 0.87 10.91 -4.60
N TYR A 145 -0.19 10.83 -5.44
CA TYR A 145 -1.52 11.31 -5.11
C TYR A 145 -2.13 10.62 -3.88
N TYR A 146 -2.02 9.29 -3.80
CA TYR A 146 -2.52 8.54 -2.65
C TYR A 146 -1.76 8.90 -1.38
N ILE A 147 -0.42 9.00 -1.43
CA ILE A 147 0.39 9.39 -0.27
C ILE A 147 0.04 10.82 0.17
N GLU A 148 -0.10 11.78 -0.75
CA GLU A 148 -0.56 13.13 -0.42
C GLU A 148 -1.91 13.11 0.31
N THR A 149 -2.87 12.33 -0.21
CA THR A 149 -4.21 12.20 0.38
C THR A 149 -4.13 11.65 1.81
N LEU A 150 -3.30 10.63 2.04
CA LEU A 150 -3.05 10.07 3.38
C LEU A 150 -2.46 11.11 4.32
N MET A 151 -1.43 11.83 3.88
CA MET A 151 -0.73 12.80 4.74
C MET A 151 -1.65 13.93 5.16
N ARG A 152 -2.47 14.45 4.24
CA ARG A 152 -3.48 15.47 4.56
C ARG A 152 -4.43 15.00 5.66
N LYS A 153 -4.98 13.78 5.51
CA LYS A 153 -5.91 13.19 6.48
C LYS A 153 -5.23 12.94 7.82
N TYR A 154 -4.09 12.25 7.82
CA TYR A 154 -3.38 11.87 9.04
C TYR A 154 -2.92 13.09 9.85
N ILE A 155 -2.33 14.11 9.20
CA ILE A 155 -1.87 15.32 9.89
C ILE A 155 -3.04 16.09 10.51
N PHE A 156 -4.18 16.17 9.81
CA PHE A 156 -5.38 16.81 10.32
C PHE A 156 -5.92 16.08 11.57
N GLU A 157 -6.07 14.76 11.49
CA GLU A 157 -6.67 13.94 12.55
C GLU A 157 -5.73 13.73 13.75
N ASN A 158 -4.40 13.74 13.53
CA ASN A 158 -3.41 13.32 14.53
C ASN A 158 -2.45 14.46 14.94
N SER A 159 -2.84 15.73 14.75
CA SER A 159 -2.00 16.89 15.03
C SER A 159 -1.40 16.91 16.46
N GLN A 160 -2.17 16.49 17.47
CA GLN A 160 -1.70 16.39 18.85
C GLN A 160 -0.70 15.24 19.05
N LYS A 161 -0.95 14.09 18.43
CA LYS A 161 -0.03 12.94 18.44
C LYS A 161 1.30 13.33 17.83
N ILE A 162 1.29 13.98 16.67
CA ILE A 162 2.48 14.45 15.95
C ILE A 162 3.29 15.44 16.80
N LYS A 163 2.65 16.34 17.56
CA LYS A 163 3.34 17.29 18.44
C LYS A 163 4.01 16.64 19.64
N LYS A 164 3.44 15.55 20.16
CA LYS A 164 3.88 14.92 21.41
C LYS A 164 4.80 13.72 21.19
N GLU A 165 4.60 12.98 20.11
CA GLU A 165 5.32 11.74 19.82
C GLU A 165 6.40 11.99 18.75
N GLN A 166 7.66 11.95 19.18
CA GLN A 166 8.82 12.14 18.30
C GLN A 166 8.78 11.19 17.09
N LYS A 167 8.41 9.93 17.31
CA LYS A 167 8.32 8.93 16.24
C LYS A 167 7.27 9.30 15.18
N ALA A 168 6.10 9.78 15.61
CA ALA A 168 5.05 10.22 14.70
C ALA A 168 5.50 11.45 13.89
N LYS A 169 6.20 12.40 14.52
CA LYS A 169 6.79 13.56 13.84
C LYS A 169 7.81 13.13 12.78
N GLU A 170 8.73 12.23 13.13
CA GLU A 170 9.76 11.72 12.21
C GLU A 170 9.17 10.94 11.03
N ASP A 171 8.13 10.13 11.27
CA ASP A 171 7.44 9.39 10.20
C ASP A 171 6.73 10.35 9.24
N VAL A 172 6.09 11.39 9.76
CA VAL A 172 5.46 12.43 8.93
C VAL A 172 6.50 13.19 8.11
N ILE A 173 7.61 13.63 8.73
CA ILE A 173 8.65 14.40 8.03
C ILE A 173 9.28 13.59 6.90
N GLU A 174 9.58 12.30 7.12
CA GLU A 174 10.15 11.44 6.07
C GLU A 174 9.25 11.39 4.84
N ILE A 175 7.94 11.19 5.04
CA ILE A 175 6.99 11.09 3.93
C ILE A 175 6.81 12.45 3.24
N LEU A 176 6.78 13.55 3.99
CA LEU A 176 6.67 14.89 3.41
C LEU A 176 7.92 15.25 2.57
N ASN A 177 9.12 14.87 3.02
CA ASN A 177 10.35 15.04 2.24
C ASN A 177 10.28 14.25 0.92
N PHE A 178 9.75 13.03 0.96
CA PHE A 178 9.51 12.24 -0.24
C PHE A 178 8.55 12.92 -1.22
N LEU A 179 7.43 13.48 -0.74
CA LEU A 179 6.48 14.22 -1.59
C LEU A 179 7.12 15.47 -2.20
N ILE A 180 7.94 16.18 -1.43
CA ILE A 180 8.72 17.34 -1.90
C ILE A 180 9.64 16.93 -3.05
N GLU A 181 10.39 15.84 -2.89
CA GLU A 181 11.33 15.37 -3.89
C GLU A 181 10.66 14.91 -5.18
N LYS A 182 9.43 14.37 -5.07
CA LYS A 182 8.58 14.05 -6.21
C LYS A 182 7.85 15.27 -6.81
N GLY A 183 8.19 16.49 -6.38
CA GLY A 183 7.75 17.74 -7.00
C GLY A 183 6.42 18.30 -6.48
N LEU A 184 5.87 17.77 -5.38
CA LEU A 184 4.63 18.30 -4.81
C LEU A 184 4.89 19.50 -3.89
N ALA A 185 4.50 20.69 -4.36
CA ALA A 185 4.56 21.94 -3.61
C ALA A 185 3.81 21.88 -2.25
N MET A 186 2.78 21.05 -2.15
CA MET A 186 2.05 20.87 -0.90
C MET A 186 2.89 20.23 0.21
N GLY A 187 3.85 19.36 -0.14
CA GLY A 187 4.75 18.74 0.84
C GLY A 187 5.48 19.80 1.69
N TYR A 188 5.90 20.91 1.06
CA TYR A 188 6.49 22.05 1.76
C TYR A 188 5.49 22.71 2.74
N MET A 189 4.28 23.03 2.28
CA MET A 189 3.27 23.69 3.12
C MET A 189 2.88 22.87 4.35
N LEU A 190 2.76 21.54 4.22
CA LEU A 190 2.45 20.68 5.37
C LEU A 190 3.66 20.50 6.29
N ARG A 191 4.88 20.47 5.74
CA ARG A 191 6.11 20.33 6.53
C ARG A 191 6.30 21.52 7.46
N GLU A 192 6.12 22.74 6.95
CA GLU A 192 6.19 23.97 7.76
C GLU A 192 5.14 24.03 8.88
N ARG A 193 4.00 23.32 8.75
CA ARG A 193 2.98 23.25 9.81
C ARG A 193 3.31 22.23 10.91
N VAL A 194 4.15 21.25 10.59
CA VAL A 194 4.52 20.14 11.48
C VAL A 194 5.84 20.42 12.21
N LEU A 195 6.75 21.15 11.58
CA LEU A 195 8.00 21.61 12.21
C LEU A 195 7.72 22.46 13.44
#